data_AF-A0A840ETZ6-F1
#
_entry.id   AF-A0A840ETZ6-F1
#
_cell.length_a   1.000
_cell.length_b   1.000
_cell.length_c   1.000
_cell.angle_alpha   90.00
_cell.angle_beta   90.00
_cell.angle_gamma   90.00
#
_symmetry.space_group_name_H-M   'P 1'
#
loop_
_entity.id
_entity.type
_entity.pdbx_description
1 polymer ?
#
loop_
_entity_poly.entity_id
_entity_poly.type
_entity_poly.pdbx_seq_one_letter_code
_entity_poly.pdbx_strand_id
1 'polypeptide(L)' 'MAFTMNHPAVTSTIIGPRTIEQLESQLPAADLELTAEILDRIDEVVAPGTTFATDDLPFTPKALRETLVDVVDALAPSA' A
#
# COMPACT_ATOMS: atom_id res chain seq x y z
N MET A 1 -6.51 -5.08 9.29
CA MET A 1 -6.80 -5.93 8.10
C MET A 1 -8.19 -5.67 7.50
N ALA A 2 -9.22 -5.35 8.29
CA ALA A 2 -10.60 -5.19 7.80
C ALA A 2 -10.75 -4.31 6.54
N PHE A 3 -10.01 -3.20 6.47
CA PHE A 3 -9.98 -2.32 5.30
C PHE A 3 -9.69 -3.06 4.00
N THR A 4 -8.55 -3.76 3.90
CA THR A 4 -8.16 -4.48 2.67
C THR A 4 -9.14 -5.60 2.32
N MET A 5 -9.73 -6.26 3.31
CA MET A 5 -10.74 -7.31 3.07
C MET A 5 -12.08 -6.77 2.57
N ASN A 6 -12.36 -5.48 2.76
CA ASN A 6 -13.60 -4.84 2.32
C ASN A 6 -13.58 -4.46 0.82
N HIS A 7 -12.46 -4.63 0.12
CA HIS A 7 -12.31 -4.26 -1.29
C HIS A 7 -12.47 -5.48 -2.21
N PRO A 8 -13.41 -5.47 -3.16
CA PRO A 8 -13.69 -6.62 -4.04
C PRO A 8 -12.51 -7.11 -4.88
N ALA A 9 -11.55 -6.22 -5.19
CA ALA A 9 -10.37 -6.56 -6.00
C ALA A 9 -9.22 -7.17 -5.17
N VAL A 10 -9.37 -7.25 -3.85
CA VAL A 10 -8.35 -7.81 -2.94
C VAL A 10 -8.74 -9.23 -2.57
N THR A 11 -7.92 -10.20 -2.96
CA THR A 11 -8.18 -11.62 -2.69
C THR A 11 -7.60 -12.11 -1.36
N SER A 12 -6.57 -11.43 -0.85
CA SER A 12 -5.91 -11.78 0.40
C SER A 12 -5.24 -10.57 1.03
N THR A 13 -5.24 -10.53 2.37
CA THR A 13 -4.47 -9.55 3.14
C THR A 13 -3.18 -10.22 3.60
N ILE A 14 -2.04 -9.64 3.22
CA ILE A 14 -0.71 -10.13 3.61
C ILE A 14 -0.20 -9.30 4.77
N ILE A 15 0.20 -9.96 5.86
CA ILE A 15 0.83 -9.34 7.02
C ILE A 15 2.17 -10.01 7.34
N GLY A 16 3.14 -9.22 7.82
CA GLY A 16 4.47 -9.70 8.20
C GLY A 16 4.79 -9.47 9.69
N PRO A 17 4.02 -10.04 10.63
CA PRO A 17 4.28 -9.90 12.06
C PRO A 17 5.62 -10.54 12.42
N ARG A 18 6.36 -9.89 13.32
CA ARG A 18 7.65 -10.38 13.84
C ARG A 18 7.53 -11.00 15.23
N THR A 19 6.38 -10.85 15.88
CA THR A 19 6.06 -11.48 17.17
C THR A 19 4.66 -12.08 17.13
N ILE A 20 4.37 -12.97 18.09
CA ILE A 20 3.05 -13.61 18.17
C ILE A 20 1.97 -12.61 18.57
N GLU A 21 2.29 -11.68 19.46
CA GLU A 21 1.37 -10.64 19.94
C GLU A 21 0.95 -9.73 18.78
N GLN A 22 1.89 -9.43 17.87
CA GLN A 22 1.58 -8.69 16.65
C GLN A 22 0.58 -9.47 15.78
N LEU A 23 0.78 -10.76 15.57
CA LEU A 23 -0.16 -11.60 14.82
C LEU A 23 -1.54 -11.63 15.49
N GLU A 24 -1.58 -12.00 16.78
CA GLU A 24 -2.82 -12.14 17.55
C GLU A 24 -3.61 -10.85 17.62
N SER A 25 -2.93 -9.69 17.74
CA SER A 25 -3.59 -8.38 17.73
C SER A 25 -4.32 -8.07 16.42
N GLN A 26 -3.90 -8.68 15.29
CA GLN A 26 -4.51 -8.44 13.99
C GLN A 26 -5.70 -9.39 13.72
N LEU A 27 -5.68 -10.61 14.25
CA LEU A 27 -6.69 -11.64 13.96
C LEU A 27 -8.16 -11.18 14.12
N PRO A 28 -8.55 -10.40 15.15
CA PRO A 28 -9.93 -9.95 15.31
C PRO A 28 -10.47 -9.12 14.14
N ALA A 29 -9.60 -8.55 13.31
CA ALA A 29 -10.02 -7.79 12.14
C ALA A 29 -10.66 -8.65 11.05
N ALA A 30 -10.53 -9.99 11.11
CA ALA A 30 -11.20 -10.92 10.18
C ALA A 30 -12.73 -10.93 10.32
N ASP A 31 -13.23 -10.66 11.53
CA ASP A 31 -14.65 -10.65 11.84
C ASP A 31 -15.24 -9.22 11.88
N LEU A 32 -14.43 -8.21 11.53
CA LEU A 32 -14.81 -6.80 11.60
C LEU A 32 -15.27 -6.31 10.22
N GLU A 33 -16.53 -5.90 10.14
CA GLU A 33 -17.08 -5.20 8.97
C GLU A 33 -16.96 -3.68 9.17
N LEU A 34 -16.40 -2.99 8.18
CA LEU A 34 -16.34 -1.52 8.17
C LEU A 34 -17.53 -0.97 7.41
N THR A 35 -18.21 0.02 7.98
CA THR A 35 -19.32 0.70 7.31
C THR A 35 -18.81 1.62 6.20
N ALA A 36 -19.67 1.94 5.24
CA ALA A 36 -19.36 2.92 4.19
C ALA A 36 -18.91 4.26 4.78
N GLU A 37 -19.59 4.75 5.82
CA GLU A 37 -19.22 6.00 6.51
C GLU A 37 -17.78 5.97 7.05
N ILE A 38 -17.33 4.84 7.60
CA ILE A 38 -15.95 4.71 8.08
C ILE A 38 -14.95 4.73 6.92
N LEU A 39 -15.29 4.07 5.80
CA LEU A 39 -14.44 4.05 4.62
C LEU A 39 -14.35 5.45 3.98
N ASP A 40 -15.47 6.16 3.89
CA ASP A 40 -15.50 7.54 3.39
C ASP A 40 -14.62 8.46 4.26
N ARG A 41 -14.66 8.29 5.59
CA ARG A 41 -13.77 9.02 6.50
C ARG A 41 -12.29 8.68 6.34
N ILE A 42 -11.94 7.50 5.86
CA ILE A 42 -10.54 7.14 5.55
C ILE A 42 -10.09 7.92 4.31
N ASP A 43 -10.94 7.99 3.28
CA ASP A 43 -10.66 8.71 2.03
C ASP A 43 -10.49 10.22 2.26
N GLU A 44 -11.17 10.80 3.26
CA GLU A 44 -10.98 12.20 3.67
C GLU A 44 -9.57 12.48 4.24
N VAL A 45 -8.95 11.49 4.88
CA VAL A 45 -7.59 11.63 5.45
C VAL A 45 -6.54 11.51 4.35
N VAL A 46 -6.69 10.53 3.46
CA VAL A 46 -5.81 10.33 2.31
C VAL A 46 -6.67 9.98 1.10
N ALA A 47 -6.77 10.90 0.14
CA ALA A 47 -7.53 10.66 -1.06
C ALA A 47 -6.97 9.44 -1.83
N PRO A 48 -7.83 8.59 -2.41
CA PRO A 48 -7.41 7.42 -3.19
C PRO A 48 -6.38 7.77 -4.27
N GLY A 49 -5.32 6.94 -4.38
CA GLY A 49 -4.24 7.15 -5.36
C GLY A 49 -3.17 8.17 -4.95
N THR A 50 -3.24 8.71 -3.73
CA THR A 50 -2.25 9.67 -3.23
C THR A 50 -1.08 8.94 -2.56
N THR A 51 0.13 9.15 -3.08
CA THR A 51 1.38 8.80 -2.38
C THR A 51 1.98 10.06 -1.79
N PHE A 52 2.05 10.14 -0.46
CA PHE A 52 2.55 11.34 0.24
C PHE A 52 3.79 11.06 1.10
N ALA A 53 4.03 9.81 1.51
CA ALA A 53 5.24 9.42 2.21
C ALA A 53 6.27 8.85 1.24
N THR A 54 7.53 9.32 1.34
CA THR A 54 8.64 8.82 0.53
C THR A 54 8.89 7.33 0.76
N ASP A 55 8.60 6.82 1.97
CA ASP A 55 8.77 5.41 2.32
C ASP A 55 7.75 4.48 1.64
N ASP A 56 6.65 5.02 1.12
CA ASP A 56 5.65 4.26 0.35
C ASP A 56 6.06 4.06 -1.12
N LEU A 57 7.18 4.65 -1.54
CA LEU A 57 7.68 4.47 -2.90
C LEU A 57 8.13 3.02 -3.13
N PRO A 58 7.90 2.46 -4.33
CA PRO A 58 8.32 1.11 -4.65
C PRO A 58 9.81 0.91 -4.40
N PHE A 59 10.16 -0.21 -3.76
CA PHE A 59 11.55 -0.60 -3.66
C PHE A 59 12.13 -0.86 -5.05
N THR A 60 13.08 -0.04 -5.46
CA THR A 60 13.85 -0.28 -6.69
C THR A 60 15.07 -1.14 -6.35
N PRO A 61 15.20 -2.38 -6.85
CA PRO A 61 16.39 -3.21 -6.68
C PRO A 61 17.64 -2.53 -7.23
N LYS A 62 18.81 -2.79 -6.62
CA LYS A 62 20.08 -2.17 -7.04
C LYS A 62 20.35 -2.35 -8.54
N ALA A 63 20.12 -3.55 -9.07
CA ALA A 63 20.32 -3.88 -10.48
C ALA A 63 19.49 -3.01 -11.45
N LEU A 64 18.36 -2.46 -10.99
CA LEU A 64 17.51 -1.57 -11.80
C LEU A 64 17.83 -0.09 -11.58
N ARG A 65 18.52 0.29 -10.49
CA ARG A 65 18.84 1.70 -10.20
C ARG A 65 19.82 2.30 -11.21
N GLU A 66 20.77 1.51 -11.69
CA GLU A 66 21.78 1.96 -12.67
C GLU A 66 21.15 2.10 -14.06
N THR A 67 20.22 1.21 -14.45
CA THR A 67 19.55 1.24 -15.76
C THR A 67 18.37 2.22 -15.82
N LEU A 68 17.69 2.51 -14.70
CA LEU A 68 16.53 3.41 -14.69
C LEU A 68 16.91 4.88 -14.92
N VAL A 69 18.10 5.31 -14.50
CA VAL A 69 18.60 6.66 -14.83
C VAL A 69 18.73 6.80 -16.35
N ASP A 70 19.36 5.82 -17.01
CA ASP A 70 19.54 5.83 -18.46
C ASP A 70 18.20 5.80 -19.23
N VAL A 71 17.22 5.03 -18.74
CA VAL A 71 15.89 4.95 -19.37
C VAL A 71 15.06 6.22 -19.13
N VAL A 72 15.10 6.79 -17.92
CA VAL A 72 14.41 8.04 -17.60
C VAL A 72 15.02 9.22 -18.37
N ASP A 73 16.35 9.27 -18.49
CA ASP A 73 17.06 10.28 -19.29
C ASP A 73 16.78 10.10 -20.79
N ALA A 74 16.65 8.87 -21.29
CA ALA A 74 16.29 8.58 -22.68
C ALA A 74 14.81 8.84 -23.01
N LEU A 75 13.92 8.81 -22.01
CA LEU A 75 12.48 9.10 -22.14
C LEU A 75 12.13 10.55 -21.78
N ALA A 76 13.07 11.33 -21.25
CA ALA A 76 12.90 12.77 -21.11
C ALA A 76 12.71 13.36 -22.51
N PRO A 77 11.61 14.08 -22.77
CA PRO A 77 11.35 14.61 -24.10
C PRO A 77 12.51 15.55 -24.49
N SER A 78 13.07 15.33 -25.68
CA SER A 78 13.99 16.29 -26.31
C SER A 78 13.36 17.67 -26.22
N ALA A 79 14.06 18.58 -25.55
CA ALA A 79 13.83 20.01 -25.71
C ALA A 79 13.99 20.43 -27.18
#